data_AF-E3DAK4-F1
#
_entry.id   AF-E3DAK4-F1
#
_cell.length_a   1.000
_cell.length_b   1.000
_cell.length_c   1.000
_cell.angle_alpha   90.00
_cell.angle_beta   90.00
_cell.angle_gamma   90.00
#
_symmetry.space_group_name_H-M   'P 1'
#
loop_
_entity.id
_entity.type
_entity.pdbx_description
1 polymer ?
#
loop_
_entity_poly.entity_id
_entity_poly.type
_entity_poly.pdbx_seq_one_letter_code
_entity_poly.pdbx_strand_id
1 'polypeptide(L)' 'MNFTNDVVIVTGGAQGIGREVVRGVLDGGGKVIIADINEEKSKPNKI' A
#
# COMPACT_ATOMS: atom_id res chain seq x y z
N MET A 1 8.07 -1.72 11.43
CA MET A 1 7.56 -0.64 12.33
C MET A 1 6.19 -1.06 12.83
N ASN A 2 5.74 -0.53 13.96
CA ASN A 2 4.37 -0.75 14.41
C ASN A 2 3.48 0.35 13.81
N PHE A 3 2.50 -0.06 13.01
CA PHE A 3 1.48 0.82 12.41
C PHE A 3 0.08 0.45 12.89
N THR A 4 -0.04 -0.31 13.98
CA THR A 4 -1.34 -0.71 14.54
C THR A 4 -2.18 0.53 14.83
N ASN A 5 -3.41 0.55 14.32
CA ASN A 5 -4.37 1.66 14.38
C ASN A 5 -4.05 2.90 13.53
N ASP A 6 -2.98 2.86 12.72
CA ASP A 6 -2.69 3.94 11.78
C ASP A 6 -3.41 3.73 10.44
N VAL A 7 -3.76 4.85 9.79
CA VAL A 7 -4.22 4.89 8.40
C VAL A 7 -3.22 5.74 7.60
N VAL A 8 -2.60 5.12 6.59
CA VAL A 8 -1.52 5.73 5.80
C VAL A 8 -1.96 5.89 4.34
N ILE A 9 -1.70 7.05 3.76
CA ILE A 9 -1.86 7.28 2.31
C ILE A 9 -0.50 7.13 1.65
N VAL A 10 -0.42 6.27 0.62
CA VAL A 10 0.80 6.07 -0.16
C VAL A 10 0.53 6.45 -1.61
N THR A 11 1.21 7.49 -2.10
CA THR A 11 1.20 7.84 -3.53
C THR A 11 2.16 6.94 -4.31
N GLY A 12 1.82 6.58 -5.55
CA GLY A 12 2.64 5.67 -6.34
C GLY A 12 2.70 4.23 -5.79
N GLY A 13 1.75 3.87 -4.91
CA GLY A 13 1.77 2.62 -4.14
C GLY A 13 1.48 1.35 -4.95
N ALA A 14 1.15 1.46 -6.24
CA ALA A 14 0.79 0.31 -7.06
C ALA A 14 2.02 -0.52 -7.50
N GLN A 15 3.22 0.06 -7.47
CA GLN A 15 4.42 -0.57 -8.04
C GLN A 15 5.72 -0.13 -7.36
N GLY A 16 6.81 -0.83 -7.69
CA GLY A 16 8.17 -0.48 -7.28
C GLY A 16 8.29 -0.28 -5.77
N ILE A 17 8.97 0.81 -5.38
CA ILE A 17 9.19 1.16 -3.97
C ILE A 17 7.87 1.43 -3.25
N GLY A 18 6.92 2.11 -3.90
CA GLY A 18 5.62 2.42 -3.31
C GLY A 18 4.87 1.16 -2.87
N ARG A 19 4.92 0.09 -3.67
CA ARG A 19 4.33 -1.22 -3.32
C ARG A 19 4.97 -1.84 -2.08
N GLU A 20 6.28 -1.75 -1.94
CA GLU A 20 6.97 -2.30 -0.77
C GLU A 20 6.74 -1.43 0.49
N VAL A 21 6.52 -0.12 0.34
CA VAL A 21 6.06 0.74 1.43
C VAL A 21 4.66 0.32 1.89
N VAL A 22 3.72 0.10 0.96
CA VAL A 22 2.38 -0.41 1.27
C VAL A 22 2.48 -1.73 2.05
N ARG A 23 3.30 -2.67 1.58
CA ARG A 23 3.55 -3.95 2.27
C ARG A 23 4.07 -3.75 3.68
N GLY A 24 5.10 -2.94 3.87
CA GLY A 24 5.65 -2.67 5.19
C GLY A 24 4.65 -2.07 6.18
N VAL A 25 3.71 -1.24 5.71
CA VAL A 25 2.63 -0.71 6.56
C VAL A 25 1.61 -1.79 6.92
N LEU A 26 1.20 -2.62 5.95
CA LEU A 26 0.29 -3.74 6.19
C LEU A 26 0.89 -4.78 7.14
N ASP A 27 2.16 -5.17 6.92
CA ASP A 27 2.90 -6.09 7.79
C ASP A 27 3.08 -5.52 9.20
N GLY A 28 3.12 -4.19 9.33
CA GLY A 28 3.13 -3.48 10.60
C GLY A 28 1.76 -3.34 11.29
N GLY A 29 0.68 -3.89 10.72
CA GLY A 29 -0.67 -3.86 11.27
C GLY A 29 -1.50 -2.61 10.93
N GLY A 30 -0.99 -1.75 10.04
CA GLY A 30 -1.67 -0.55 9.60
C GLY A 30 -2.67 -0.77 8.46
N LYS A 31 -3.47 0.24 8.17
CA LYS A 31 -4.33 0.30 6.98
C LYS A 31 -3.71 1.27 5.97
N VAL A 32 -3.81 0.92 4.68
CA VAL A 32 -3.24 1.73 3.61
C VAL A 32 -4.29 2.09 2.57
N ILE A 33 -4.28 3.36 2.16
CA ILE A 33 -4.95 3.86 0.95
C ILE A 33 -3.87 4.09 -0.10
N ILE A 34 -4.03 3.45 -1.26
CA ILE A 34 -3.12 3.63 -2.41
C ILE A 34 -3.69 4.74 -3.30
N ALA A 35 -2.88 5.75 -3.57
CA ALA A 35 -3.17 6.81 -4.53
C ALA A 35 -2.18 6.71 -5.71
N ASP A 36 -2.60 6.07 -6.80
CA ASP A 36 -1.77 5.90 -8.00
C ASP A 36 -2.57 6.28 -9.23
N ILE A 37 -1.91 6.84 -10.24
CA ILE A 37 -2.52 7.13 -11.53
C ILE A 37 -2.80 5.83 -12.32
N ASN A 38 -2.09 4.75 -12.00
CA ASN A 38 -2.25 3.44 -12.62
C ASN A 38 -3.17 2.55 -11.77
N GLU A 39 -4.46 2.88 -11.68
CA GLU A 39 -5.43 2.12 -10.89
C GLU A 39 -5.45 0.62 -11.19
N GLU A 40 -5.21 0.23 -12.45
CA GLU A 40 -5.20 -1.18 -12.84
C GLU A 40 -4.11 -1.99 -12.13
N LYS A 41 -2.98 -1.37 -11.80
CA LYS A 41 -1.87 -2.01 -11.08
C LYS A 41 -2.10 -2.08 -9.57
N SER A 42 -3.03 -1.29 -9.05
CA SER A 42 -3.39 -1.25 -7.62
C SER A 42 -4.31 -2.40 -7.21
N LYS A 43 -4.94 -3.09 -8.18
CA LYS A 43 -5.82 -4.22 -7.89
C LYS A 43 -4.98 -5.43 -7.47
N PRO A 44 -5.31 -6.14 -6.38
CA PRO A 44 -4.66 -7.40 -6.07
C PRO A 44 -4.89 -8.34 -7.26
N ASN A 45 -3.80 -8.88 -7.83
CA ASN A 45 -3.90 -9.87 -8.90
C ASN A 45 -4.87 -10.97 -8.45
N LYS A 46 -5.98 -11.12 -9.18
CA LYS A 46 -6.81 -12.32 -9.09
C LYS A 46 -5.90 -13.49 -9.44
N ILE A 47 -5.70 -14.37 -8.47
CA ILE A 47 -5.10 -15.70 -8.68
C ILE A 47 -5.99 -16.45 -9.67
#